data_AF-A0A6B3UL09-F1
#
_entry.id   AF-A0A6B3UL09-F1
#
_cell.length_a   1.000
_cell.length_b   1.000
_cell.length_c   1.000
_cell.angle_alpha   90.00
_cell.angle_beta   90.00
_cell.angle_gamma   90.00
#
_symmetry.space_group_name_H-M   'P 1'
#
loop_
_entity.id
_entity.type
_entity.pdbx_description
1 polymer ?
#
loop_
_entity_poly.entity_id
_entity_poly.type
_entity_poly.pdbx_seq_one_letter_code
_entity_poly.pdbx_strand_id
1 'polypeptide(L)'
;MAGPWKRVVCLAFAFSAGLLLSACNLVTTEAPLFTAADAAPTPPLREGVWVGGKDKDCRFDEKRPVSSWPKCANWFLARGDTLSHYDADKKAWEYATLRNGRVSTFEDGQWKEEGGFLLVAGDPLIGQVGVEKPDQPKEYLYLGLRPTLDDQGRVIQMSAWFVQCGPPPPPAKDGEKPAFATQAPFAGMTMVENNCTTSSQDALRAAARASEGLDTTIPAARWLRDGDK
;
A
#
# COMPACT_ATOMS: atom_id res chain seq x y z
N MET A 1 -28.54 31.24 -1.32
CA MET A 1 -28.67 29.82 -0.94
C MET A 1 -28.01 28.99 -2.04
N ALA A 2 -26.76 28.58 -1.82
CA ALA A 2 -25.96 27.80 -2.78
C ALA A 2 -25.62 26.45 -2.12
N GLY A 3 -25.92 25.35 -2.81
CA GLY A 3 -25.98 24.01 -2.24
C GLY A 3 -24.63 23.36 -1.89
N PRO A 4 -24.66 22.29 -1.07
CA PRO A 4 -23.48 21.63 -0.49
C PRO A 4 -22.62 20.82 -1.48
N TRP A 5 -22.90 20.87 -2.79
CA TRP A 5 -22.30 19.99 -3.79
C TRP A 5 -20.85 20.35 -4.18
N LYS A 6 -20.39 21.57 -3.87
CA LYS A 6 -19.06 22.06 -4.28
C LYS A 6 -17.88 21.57 -3.42
N ARG A 7 -18.12 20.84 -2.33
CA ARG A 7 -17.04 20.38 -1.41
C ARG A 7 -16.60 18.94 -1.63
N VAL A 8 -17.37 18.12 -2.34
CA VAL A 8 -17.00 16.72 -2.66
C VAL A 8 -15.93 16.63 -3.75
N VAL A 9 -15.83 17.64 -4.62
CA VAL A 9 -14.87 17.65 -5.74
C VAL A 9 -13.42 17.92 -5.29
N CYS A 10 -13.18 18.54 -4.12
CA CYS A 10 -11.82 18.92 -3.70
C CYS A 10 -11.01 17.81 -3.01
N LEU A 11 -11.64 16.78 -2.43
CA LEU A 11 -10.91 15.71 -1.73
C LEU A 11 -10.60 14.50 -2.62
N ALA A 12 -11.43 14.22 -3.63
CA ALA A 12 -11.05 13.32 -4.71
C ALA A 12 -9.90 13.89 -5.57
N PHE A 13 -9.79 15.22 -5.67
CA PHE A 13 -8.68 15.87 -6.39
C PHE A 13 -7.37 15.96 -5.60
N ALA A 14 -7.39 15.91 -4.26
CA ALA A 14 -6.16 15.91 -3.47
C ALA A 14 -5.40 14.57 -3.55
N PHE A 15 -6.10 13.46 -3.81
CA PHE A 15 -5.46 12.20 -4.19
C PHE A 15 -5.20 12.11 -5.70
N SER A 16 -6.12 12.60 -6.55
CA SER A 16 -5.97 12.49 -8.01
C SER A 16 -4.88 13.41 -8.61
N ALA A 17 -4.61 14.57 -8.02
CA ALA A 17 -3.50 15.43 -8.46
C ALA A 17 -2.13 15.04 -7.85
N GLY A 18 -2.11 14.32 -6.73
CA GLY A 18 -0.89 13.76 -6.14
C GLY A 18 -0.42 12.47 -6.82
N LEU A 19 -1.37 11.67 -7.32
CA LEU A 19 -1.08 10.46 -8.10
C LEU A 19 -0.56 10.75 -9.52
N LEU A 20 -0.81 11.94 -10.06
CA LEU A 20 -0.24 12.39 -11.34
C LEU A 20 1.16 13.01 -11.19
N LEU A 21 1.70 13.11 -9.97
CA LEU A 21 3.00 13.75 -9.68
C LEU A 21 4.10 12.84 -9.12
N SER A 22 3.86 11.57 -8.72
CA SER A 22 4.86 10.91 -7.86
C SER A 22 4.84 9.38 -7.75
N ALA A 23 4.54 8.67 -8.83
CA ALA A 23 4.86 7.24 -8.92
C ALA A 23 5.93 7.00 -9.99
N CYS A 24 6.98 7.82 -9.99
CA CYS A 24 8.12 7.62 -10.86
C CYS A 24 9.06 6.60 -10.22
N ASN A 25 9.75 5.84 -11.06
CA ASN A 25 10.69 4.79 -10.69
C ASN A 25 10.03 3.50 -10.16
N LEU A 26 8.74 3.26 -10.44
CA LEU A 26 8.05 2.02 -10.04
C LEU A 26 8.09 0.95 -11.14
N VAL A 27 8.15 -0.32 -10.73
CA VAL A 27 7.88 -1.43 -11.64
C VAL A 27 6.38 -1.57 -11.87
N THR A 28 5.95 -1.47 -13.12
CA THR A 28 4.56 -1.73 -13.53
C THR A 28 4.49 -2.65 -14.75
N THR A 29 3.37 -3.35 -14.91
CA THR A 29 3.12 -4.20 -16.09
C THR A 29 1.67 -4.06 -16.55
N GLU A 30 1.42 -4.24 -17.85
CA GLU A 30 0.06 -4.25 -18.43
C GLU A 30 -0.66 -5.59 -18.19
N ALA A 31 0.10 -6.68 -18.11
CA ALA A 31 -0.38 -8.02 -17.78
C ALA A 31 0.14 -8.43 -16.39
N PRO A 32 -0.61 -9.24 -15.63
CA PRO A 32 -0.13 -9.74 -14.35
C PRO A 32 1.06 -10.68 -14.58
N LEU A 33 2.13 -10.52 -13.80
CA LEU A 33 3.27 -11.45 -13.84
C LEU A 33 2.98 -12.74 -13.08
N PHE A 34 2.06 -12.70 -12.10
CA PHE A 34 1.67 -13.82 -11.28
C PHE A 34 0.19 -14.14 -11.41
N THR A 35 -0.14 -15.40 -11.19
CA THR A 35 -1.48 -15.97 -11.28
C THR A 35 -1.91 -16.54 -9.94
N ALA A 36 -3.16 -16.99 -9.83
CA ALA A 36 -3.65 -17.67 -8.63
C ALA A 36 -2.83 -18.92 -8.25
N ALA A 37 -2.15 -19.56 -9.22
CA ALA A 37 -1.27 -20.70 -8.95
C ALA A 37 -0.01 -20.31 -8.16
N ASP A 38 0.38 -19.03 -8.19
CA ASP A 38 1.55 -18.50 -7.49
C ASP A 38 1.22 -18.00 -6.06
N ALA A 39 -0.04 -18.11 -5.65
CA ALA A 39 -0.52 -17.57 -4.38
C ALA A 39 0.20 -18.21 -3.19
N ALA A 40 0.67 -17.36 -2.26
CA ALA A 40 1.18 -17.82 -0.97
C ALA A 40 0.04 -18.08 0.00
N PRO A 41 0.21 -19.01 0.96
CA PRO A 41 -0.53 -18.96 2.20
C PRO A 41 -0.27 -17.61 2.89
N THR A 42 -1.33 -16.86 3.19
CA THR A 42 -1.23 -15.61 3.94
C THR A 42 -1.33 -15.91 5.43
N PRO A 43 -0.29 -15.63 6.25
CA PRO A 43 -0.42 -15.73 7.69
C PRO A 43 -1.52 -14.76 8.15
N PRO A 44 -2.43 -15.18 9.05
CA PRO A 44 -3.48 -14.30 9.54
C PRO A 44 -2.87 -13.14 10.32
N LEU A 45 -3.48 -11.95 10.22
CA LEU A 45 -3.14 -10.86 11.12
C LEU A 45 -3.55 -11.24 12.55
N ARG A 46 -2.74 -10.86 13.54
CA ARG A 46 -3.19 -10.91 14.92
C ARG A 46 -4.36 -9.95 15.11
N GLU A 47 -5.45 -10.46 15.67
CA GLU A 47 -6.62 -9.64 15.96
C GLU A 47 -6.32 -8.56 17.00
N GLY A 48 -6.98 -7.41 16.86
CA GLY A 48 -6.84 -6.29 17.80
C GLY A 48 -6.52 -4.97 17.12
N VAL A 49 -5.92 -4.06 17.88
CA VAL A 49 -5.59 -2.71 17.44
C VAL A 49 -4.22 -2.71 16.78
N TRP A 50 -4.18 -2.14 15.59
CA TRP A 50 -2.99 -1.90 14.80
C TRP A 50 -2.78 -0.41 14.63
N VAL A 51 -1.52 0.00 14.51
CA VAL A 51 -1.13 1.36 14.14
C VAL A 51 -0.15 1.31 12.99
N GLY A 52 -0.35 2.18 12.02
CA GLY A 52 0.62 2.51 10.99
C GLY A 52 1.02 3.98 11.07
N GLY A 53 1.83 4.44 10.13
CA GLY A 53 2.12 5.86 9.95
C GLY A 53 3.61 6.20 9.86
N LYS A 54 3.93 7.19 9.02
CA LYS A 54 5.30 7.74 8.86
C LYS A 54 5.60 8.85 9.86
N ASP A 55 4.58 9.34 10.56
CA ASP A 55 4.72 10.50 11.42
C ASP A 55 5.44 10.11 12.72
N LYS A 56 6.76 10.27 12.69
CA LYS A 56 7.65 10.07 13.84
C LYS A 56 7.30 10.96 15.04
N ASP A 57 6.57 12.05 14.82
CA ASP A 57 6.20 13.03 15.83
C ASP A 57 4.78 12.77 16.38
N CYS A 58 4.06 11.78 15.84
CA CYS A 58 2.75 11.39 16.34
C CYS A 58 2.85 10.72 17.71
N ARG A 59 2.38 11.42 18.74
CA ARG A 59 2.36 10.94 20.13
C ARG A 59 0.94 10.70 20.60
N PHE A 60 0.70 9.52 21.16
CA PHE A 60 -0.57 9.16 21.77
C PHE A 60 -0.35 8.10 22.86
N ASP A 61 -1.32 7.97 23.76
CA ASP A 61 -1.28 6.95 24.81
C ASP A 61 -1.97 5.68 24.32
N GLU A 62 -1.18 4.65 24.00
CA GLU A 62 -1.64 3.33 23.53
C GLU A 62 -2.57 2.62 24.52
N LYS A 63 -2.63 3.07 25.78
CA LYS A 63 -3.55 2.52 26.79
C LYS A 63 -4.95 3.11 26.69
N ARG A 64 -5.12 4.30 26.11
CA ARG A 64 -6.44 4.93 25.96
C ARG A 64 -7.25 4.27 24.82
N PRO A 65 -8.58 4.46 24.79
CA PRO A 65 -9.40 4.00 23.66
C PRO A 65 -8.96 4.67 22.35
N VAL A 66 -9.03 3.95 21.23
CA VAL A 66 -8.58 4.49 19.92
C VAL A 66 -9.38 5.72 19.48
N SER A 67 -10.61 5.87 19.98
CA SER A 67 -11.45 7.05 19.78
C SER A 67 -10.88 8.35 20.37
N SER A 68 -9.88 8.25 21.26
CA SER A 68 -9.18 9.40 21.85
C SER A 68 -7.84 9.71 21.16
N TRP A 69 -7.43 8.88 20.21
CA TRP A 69 -6.14 9.04 19.54
C TRP A 69 -6.19 10.14 18.47
N PRO A 70 -5.08 10.86 18.23
CA PRO A 70 -5.00 11.82 17.14
C PRO A 70 -5.06 11.11 15.79
N LYS A 71 -5.52 11.81 14.74
CA LYS A 71 -5.59 11.28 13.37
C LYS A 71 -4.25 10.76 12.84
N CYS A 72 -3.13 11.33 13.30
CA CYS A 72 -1.80 10.90 12.89
C CYS A 72 -1.46 9.46 13.29
N ALA A 73 -2.18 8.87 14.26
CA ALA A 73 -1.91 7.51 14.76
C ALA A 73 -2.23 6.42 13.72
N ASN A 74 -3.00 6.76 12.68
CA ASN A 74 -3.33 5.92 11.53
C ASN A 74 -3.61 4.45 11.95
N TRP A 75 -4.60 4.28 12.81
CA TRP A 75 -4.94 3.01 13.43
C TRP A 75 -6.03 2.28 12.66
N PHE A 76 -6.07 0.96 12.83
CA PHE A 76 -7.17 0.11 12.39
C PHE A 76 -7.37 -1.07 13.35
N LEU A 77 -8.54 -1.68 13.30
CA LEU A 77 -8.87 -2.92 14.00
C LEU A 77 -8.82 -4.08 13.01
N ALA A 78 -8.09 -5.14 13.35
CA ALA A 78 -8.10 -6.40 12.62
C ALA A 78 -8.99 -7.43 13.34
N ARG A 79 -9.94 -8.04 12.62
CA ARG A 79 -10.78 -9.15 13.10
C ARG A 79 -11.02 -10.12 11.96
N GLY A 80 -10.51 -11.35 12.07
CA GLY A 80 -10.46 -12.29 10.96
C GLY A 80 -9.85 -11.68 9.70
N ASP A 81 -10.63 -11.62 8.63
CA ASP A 81 -10.23 -11.04 7.33
C ASP A 81 -10.72 -9.60 7.11
N THR A 82 -11.26 -8.97 8.16
CA THR A 82 -11.82 -7.62 8.12
C THR A 82 -10.90 -6.66 8.85
N LEU A 83 -10.57 -5.57 8.16
CA LEU A 83 -9.96 -4.38 8.72
C LEU A 83 -11.05 -3.32 8.89
N SER A 84 -11.07 -2.63 10.02
CA SER A 84 -11.96 -1.49 10.20
C SER A 84 -11.26 -0.30 10.82
N HIS A 85 -11.67 0.89 10.44
CA HIS A 85 -11.23 2.13 11.09
C HIS A 85 -12.40 3.09 11.19
N TYR A 86 -12.33 4.01 12.15
CA TYR A 86 -13.36 5.03 12.32
C TYR A 86 -12.93 6.33 11.66
N ASP A 87 -13.66 6.74 10.62
CA ASP A 87 -13.50 8.06 10.02
C ASP A 87 -14.23 9.09 10.89
N ALA A 88 -13.45 9.89 11.63
CA ALA A 88 -13.96 10.92 12.52
C ALA A 88 -14.67 12.08 11.79
N ASP A 89 -14.31 12.35 10.53
CA ASP A 89 -14.92 13.41 9.72
C ASP A 89 -16.29 12.96 9.20
N LYS A 90 -16.41 11.70 8.75
CA LYS A 90 -17.68 11.09 8.33
C LYS A 90 -18.53 10.60 9.50
N LYS A 91 -17.95 10.50 10.69
CA LYS A 91 -18.53 9.88 11.88
C LYS A 91 -19.03 8.45 11.62
N ALA A 92 -18.32 7.72 10.79
CA ALA A 92 -18.71 6.39 10.31
C ALA A 92 -17.56 5.39 10.42
N TRP A 93 -17.91 4.12 10.55
CA TRP A 93 -16.95 3.03 10.42
C TRP A 93 -16.76 2.69 8.95
N GLU A 94 -15.51 2.60 8.54
CA GLU A 94 -15.10 2.07 7.25
C GLU A 94 -14.55 0.67 7.44
N TYR A 95 -14.83 -0.20 6.48
CA TYR A 95 -14.43 -1.59 6.50
C TYR A 95 -13.71 -1.92 5.20
N ALA A 96 -12.66 -2.72 5.31
CA ALA A 96 -12.01 -3.36 4.19
C ALA A 96 -11.89 -4.86 4.47
N THR A 97 -12.10 -5.69 3.46
CA THR A 97 -11.83 -7.13 3.54
C THR A 97 -10.88 -7.54 2.42
N LEU A 98 -10.04 -8.54 2.71
CA LEU A 98 -9.22 -9.20 1.69
C LEU A 98 -9.71 -10.65 1.57
N ARG A 99 -10.57 -10.91 0.60
CA ARG A 99 -11.15 -12.25 0.37
C ARG A 99 -10.86 -12.70 -1.05
N ASN A 100 -10.39 -13.93 -1.20
CA ASN A 100 -10.15 -14.56 -2.50
C ASN A 100 -9.30 -13.70 -3.46
N GLY A 101 -8.30 -13.00 -2.91
CA GLY A 101 -7.43 -12.12 -3.68
C GLY A 101 -8.11 -10.85 -4.21
N ARG A 102 -9.23 -10.43 -3.60
CA ARG A 102 -9.89 -9.17 -3.90
C ARG A 102 -9.98 -8.32 -2.65
N VAL A 103 -9.71 -7.03 -2.83
CA VAL A 103 -9.95 -6.03 -1.80
C VAL A 103 -11.35 -5.50 -2.01
N SER A 104 -12.15 -5.53 -0.96
CA SER A 104 -13.48 -4.90 -0.97
C SER A 104 -13.60 -3.92 0.18
N THR A 105 -14.12 -2.72 -0.10
CA THR A 105 -14.42 -1.67 0.88
C THR A 105 -15.92 -1.60 1.10
N PHE A 106 -16.34 -1.16 2.30
CA PHE A 106 -17.75 -0.90 2.59
C PHE A 106 -17.97 0.61 2.69
N GLU A 107 -18.66 1.17 1.70
CA GLU A 107 -18.94 2.60 1.57
C GLU A 107 -20.43 2.83 1.30
N ASP A 108 -21.04 3.81 1.97
CA ASP A 108 -22.44 4.20 1.76
C ASP A 108 -23.45 3.04 1.85
N GLY A 109 -23.16 2.05 2.71
CA GLY A 109 -24.02 0.89 2.91
C GLY A 109 -23.83 -0.23 1.89
N GLN A 110 -22.81 -0.15 1.01
CA GLN A 110 -22.56 -1.11 -0.06
C GLN A 110 -21.10 -1.57 -0.08
N TRP A 111 -20.89 -2.84 -0.44
CA TRP A 111 -19.56 -3.36 -0.73
C TRP A 111 -19.13 -2.98 -2.15
N LYS A 112 -17.94 -2.41 -2.28
CA LYS A 112 -17.29 -2.09 -3.55
C LYS A 112 -16.03 -2.93 -3.69
N GLU A 113 -15.81 -3.53 -4.85
CA GLU A 113 -14.53 -4.17 -5.17
C GLU A 113 -13.56 -3.10 -5.66
N GLU A 114 -12.42 -2.93 -4.98
CA GLU A 114 -11.43 -1.89 -5.30
C GLU A 114 -10.35 -2.38 -6.27
N GLY A 115 -10.18 -3.70 -6.39
CA GLY A 115 -9.18 -4.29 -7.27
C GLY A 115 -8.76 -5.70 -6.87
N GLY A 116 -7.88 -6.27 -7.70
CA GLY A 116 -7.24 -7.55 -7.42
C GLY A 116 -5.98 -7.36 -6.58
N PHE A 117 -5.82 -8.17 -5.55
CA PHE A 117 -4.60 -8.27 -4.75
C PHE A 117 -4.18 -9.74 -4.67
N LEU A 118 -2.98 -10.05 -5.14
CA LEU A 118 -2.42 -11.40 -5.06
C LEU A 118 -1.14 -11.35 -4.22
N LEU A 119 -1.10 -12.11 -3.14
CA LEU A 119 0.11 -12.33 -2.37
C LEU A 119 0.84 -13.57 -2.90
N VAL A 120 2.10 -13.40 -3.25
CA VAL A 120 2.93 -14.40 -3.92
C VAL A 120 4.07 -14.81 -3.01
N ALA A 121 4.34 -16.12 -2.95
CA ALA A 121 5.36 -16.68 -2.07
C ALA A 121 6.75 -16.25 -2.56
N GLY A 122 7.67 -16.00 -1.62
CA GLY A 122 9.04 -15.58 -1.91
C GLY A 122 9.72 -14.94 -0.71
N ASP A 123 10.98 -14.54 -0.89
CA ASP A 123 11.69 -13.66 0.04
C ASP A 123 12.17 -12.41 -0.72
N PRO A 124 11.53 -11.23 -0.52
CA PRO A 124 10.33 -11.00 0.30
C PRO A 124 9.08 -11.65 -0.32
N LEU A 125 7.96 -11.64 0.41
CA LEU A 125 6.65 -11.85 -0.21
C LEU A 125 6.39 -10.74 -1.23
N ILE A 126 5.65 -11.05 -2.30
CA ILE A 126 5.29 -10.05 -3.32
C ILE A 126 3.79 -9.85 -3.34
N GLY A 127 3.34 -8.61 -3.20
CA GLY A 127 1.96 -8.21 -3.45
C GLY A 127 1.84 -7.69 -4.87
N GLN A 128 1.06 -8.36 -5.71
CA GLN A 128 0.66 -7.87 -7.03
C GLN A 128 -0.71 -7.20 -6.89
N VAL A 129 -0.77 -5.91 -7.20
CA VAL A 129 -1.99 -5.10 -7.09
C VAL A 129 -2.44 -4.69 -8.47
N GLY A 130 -3.63 -5.13 -8.87
CA GLY A 130 -4.27 -4.68 -10.10
C GLY A 130 -4.96 -3.33 -9.88
N VAL A 131 -4.49 -2.30 -10.57
CA VAL A 131 -5.06 -0.95 -10.54
C VAL A 131 -5.98 -0.80 -11.75
N GLU A 132 -7.26 -0.60 -11.45
CA GLU A 132 -8.28 -0.32 -12.46
C GLU A 132 -8.56 1.19 -12.45
N LYS A 133 -8.41 1.83 -13.61
CA LYS A 133 -8.70 3.25 -13.81
C LYS A 133 -9.82 3.38 -14.84
N PRO A 134 -10.79 4.29 -14.65
CA PRO A 134 -11.78 4.58 -15.67
C PRO A 134 -11.09 4.93 -16.99
N ASP A 135 -11.50 4.29 -18.07
CA ASP A 135 -11.04 4.57 -19.45
C ASP A 135 -9.52 4.38 -19.70
N GLN A 136 -8.81 3.67 -18.82
CA GLN A 136 -7.40 3.30 -19.05
C GLN A 136 -7.21 1.78 -18.97
N PRO A 137 -6.19 1.23 -19.66
CA PRO A 137 -5.81 -0.16 -19.49
C PRO A 137 -5.53 -0.48 -18.01
N LYS A 138 -5.86 -1.71 -17.61
CA LYS A 138 -5.51 -2.22 -16.30
C LYS A 138 -3.99 -2.30 -16.18
N GLU A 139 -3.46 -1.79 -15.08
CA GLU A 139 -2.03 -1.84 -14.77
C GLU A 139 -1.82 -2.67 -13.51
N TYR A 140 -0.65 -3.26 -13.37
CA TYR A 140 -0.24 -3.97 -12.18
C TYR A 140 0.96 -3.29 -11.56
N LEU A 141 0.89 -3.05 -10.26
CA LEU A 141 2.01 -2.59 -9.43
C LEU A 141 2.40 -3.66 -8.43
N TYR A 142 3.63 -3.56 -7.94
CA TYR A 142 4.22 -4.59 -7.10
C TYR A 142 4.74 -4.01 -5.79
N LEU A 143 4.49 -4.76 -4.72
CA LEU A 143 4.98 -4.48 -3.37
C LEU A 143 5.88 -5.62 -2.92
N GLY A 144 7.00 -5.31 -2.27
CA GLY A 144 7.67 -6.25 -1.38
C GLY A 144 7.02 -6.19 -0.01
N LEU A 145 6.80 -7.35 0.64
CA LEU A 145 6.25 -7.44 1.98
C LEU A 145 7.11 -8.33 2.87
N ARG A 146 7.33 -7.89 4.11
CA ARG A 146 8.01 -8.65 5.15
C ARG A 146 7.19 -8.62 6.45
N PRO A 147 6.52 -9.73 6.80
CA PRO A 147 5.82 -9.86 8.07
C PRO A 147 6.79 -10.27 9.19
N THR A 148 6.54 -9.75 10.39
CA THR A 148 7.03 -10.33 11.64
C THR A 148 5.89 -11.13 12.25
N LEU A 149 6.16 -12.39 12.60
CA LEU A 149 5.17 -13.30 13.18
C LEU A 149 5.34 -13.43 14.69
N ASP A 150 4.26 -13.69 15.42
CA ASP A 150 4.31 -14.17 16.80
C ASP A 150 4.55 -15.69 16.90
N ASP A 151 4.59 -16.20 18.12
CA ASP A 151 4.78 -17.63 18.45
C ASP A 151 3.63 -18.53 17.94
N GLN A 152 2.49 -17.94 17.59
CA GLN A 152 1.34 -18.63 17.01
C GLN A 152 1.28 -18.50 15.48
N GLY A 153 2.31 -17.89 14.85
CA GLY A 153 2.39 -17.72 13.40
C GLY A 153 1.48 -16.62 12.86
N ARG A 154 1.00 -15.69 13.70
CA ARG A 154 0.17 -14.55 13.27
C ARG A 154 1.05 -13.34 13.03
N VAL A 155 0.71 -12.53 12.03
CA VAL A 155 1.44 -11.28 11.76
C VAL A 155 1.20 -10.29 12.91
N ILE A 156 2.28 -9.72 13.44
CA ILE A 156 2.26 -8.65 14.46
C ILE A 156 2.95 -7.37 14.00
N GLN A 157 3.69 -7.42 12.89
CA GLN A 157 4.21 -6.25 12.19
C GLN A 157 4.31 -6.56 10.71
N MET A 158 4.06 -5.58 9.86
CA MET A 158 4.21 -5.71 8.41
C MET A 158 4.99 -4.51 7.88
N SER A 159 6.14 -4.80 7.29
CA SER A 159 6.88 -3.83 6.47
C SER A 159 6.51 -4.05 5.01
N ALA A 160 6.27 -2.96 4.27
CA ALA A 160 5.98 -3.01 2.85
C ALA A 160 6.68 -1.88 2.13
N TRP A 161 7.05 -2.10 0.87
CA TRP A 161 7.68 -1.10 0.01
C TRP A 161 7.28 -1.35 -1.44
N PHE A 162 7.22 -0.28 -2.23
CA PHE A 162 7.03 -0.43 -3.67
C PHE A 162 8.28 -1.03 -4.31
N VAL A 163 8.07 -1.94 -5.28
CA VAL A 163 9.18 -2.42 -6.10
C VAL A 163 9.59 -1.32 -7.08
N GLN A 164 10.84 -0.87 -6.95
CA GLN A 164 11.42 0.20 -7.73
C GLN A 164 12.17 -0.34 -8.95
N CYS A 165 12.31 0.49 -9.97
CA CYS A 165 13.11 0.20 -11.15
C CYS A 165 14.61 0.12 -10.86
N GLY A 166 15.07 0.85 -9.84
CA GLY A 166 16.47 1.00 -9.46
C GLY A 166 16.59 1.99 -8.30
N PRO A 167 17.81 2.31 -7.85
CA PRO A 167 18.03 3.39 -6.87
C PRO A 167 17.46 4.71 -7.39
N PRO A 168 16.92 5.58 -6.52
CA PRO A 168 16.44 6.89 -6.93
C PRO A 168 17.58 7.72 -7.54
N PRO A 169 17.29 8.61 -8.50
CA PRO A 169 18.30 9.51 -9.03
C PRO A 169 18.85 10.42 -7.93
N PRO A 170 20.10 10.90 -8.07
CA PRO A 170 20.64 11.88 -7.13
C PRO A 170 19.78 13.16 -7.12
N PRO A 171 19.74 13.89 -5.99
CA PRO A 171 19.04 15.17 -5.92
C PRO A 171 19.53 16.12 -7.03
N ALA A 172 18.59 16.87 -7.62
CA ALA A 172 18.93 17.91 -8.59
C ALA A 172 19.85 18.96 -7.95
N LYS A 173 20.78 19.51 -8.74
CA LYS A 173 21.52 20.70 -8.33
C LYS A 173 20.62 21.93 -8.43
N ASP A 174 21.00 23.02 -7.74
CA ASP A 174 20.25 24.28 -7.77
C ASP A 174 20.00 24.75 -9.21
N GLY A 175 18.72 24.93 -9.56
CA GLY A 175 18.29 25.34 -10.89
C GLY A 175 18.11 24.22 -11.93
N GLU A 176 18.49 22.97 -11.60
CA GLU A 176 18.23 21.81 -12.46
C GLU A 176 16.84 21.22 -12.19
N LYS A 177 16.25 20.60 -13.22
CA LYS A 177 14.99 19.85 -13.06
C LYS A 177 15.29 18.50 -12.38
N PRO A 178 14.52 18.09 -11.36
CA PRO A 178 14.66 16.77 -10.76
C PRO A 178 14.42 15.69 -11.81
N ALA A 179 15.34 14.72 -11.85
CA ALA A 179 15.09 13.45 -12.49
C ALA A 179 14.15 12.64 -11.60
N PHE A 180 13.17 11.99 -12.22
CA PHE A 180 12.20 11.17 -11.49
C PHE A 180 12.39 9.68 -11.70
N ALA A 181 13.05 9.29 -12.80
CA ALA A 181 13.38 7.91 -13.13
C ALA A 181 14.81 7.57 -12.69
N THR A 182 15.05 6.32 -12.30
CA THR A 182 16.43 5.85 -12.11
C THR A 182 17.23 5.95 -13.41
N GLN A 183 18.52 6.25 -13.27
CA GLN A 183 19.49 6.18 -14.37
C GLN A 183 20.18 4.80 -14.43
N ALA A 184 19.95 3.95 -13.43
CA ALA A 184 20.57 2.65 -13.26
C ALA A 184 19.49 1.61 -12.93
N PRO A 185 18.66 1.21 -13.92
CA PRO A 185 17.65 0.18 -13.69
C PRO A 185 18.31 -1.13 -13.22
N PHE A 186 17.63 -1.82 -12.31
CA PHE A 186 18.00 -3.17 -11.88
C PHE A 186 17.98 -4.12 -13.09
N ALA A 187 18.79 -5.19 -13.01
CA ALA A 187 18.89 -6.17 -14.08
C ALA A 187 17.51 -6.76 -14.45
N GLY A 188 17.20 -6.78 -15.75
CA GLY A 188 15.93 -7.29 -16.26
C GLY A 188 14.76 -6.30 -16.23
N MET A 189 14.99 -5.05 -15.81
CA MET A 189 14.02 -3.95 -15.94
C MET A 189 14.24 -3.16 -17.23
N THR A 190 13.15 -2.84 -17.93
CA THR A 190 13.14 -1.99 -19.12
C THR A 190 12.42 -0.69 -18.79
N MET A 191 13.09 0.45 -18.93
CA MET A 191 12.49 1.76 -18.67
C MET A 191 11.38 2.08 -19.68
N VAL A 192 10.25 2.58 -19.17
CA VAL A 192 9.09 3.07 -19.92
C VAL A 192 8.69 4.39 -19.29
N GLU A 193 8.95 5.50 -20.01
CA GLU A 193 8.79 6.85 -19.49
C GLU A 193 9.55 7.05 -18.16
N ASN A 194 8.83 7.36 -17.06
CA ASN A 194 9.41 7.53 -15.74
C ASN A 194 9.40 6.26 -14.88
N ASN A 195 8.88 5.14 -15.41
CA ASN A 195 8.76 3.85 -14.74
C ASN A 195 9.55 2.78 -15.50
N CYS A 196 9.33 1.52 -15.15
CA CYS A 196 9.88 0.40 -15.86
C CYS A 196 8.94 -0.78 -15.83
N THR A 197 9.20 -1.71 -16.73
CA THR A 197 8.47 -2.95 -16.85
C THR A 197 9.41 -4.14 -16.95
N THR A 198 8.85 -5.33 -16.78
CA THR A 198 9.54 -6.59 -17.03
C THR A 198 8.52 -7.65 -17.39
N SER A 199 8.94 -8.66 -18.15
CA SER A 199 8.18 -9.90 -18.37
C SER A 199 8.70 -11.07 -17.50
N SER A 200 9.74 -10.84 -16.69
CA SER A 200 10.40 -11.87 -15.89
C SER A 200 9.99 -11.78 -14.42
N GLN A 201 9.37 -12.84 -13.91
CA GLN A 201 9.10 -12.98 -12.48
C GLN A 201 10.40 -12.93 -11.64
N ASP A 202 11.49 -13.51 -12.14
CA ASP A 202 12.78 -13.52 -11.43
C ASP A 202 13.38 -12.13 -11.34
N ALA A 203 13.33 -11.35 -12.43
CA ALA A 203 13.77 -9.96 -12.43
C ALA A 203 12.96 -9.14 -11.41
N LEU A 204 11.63 -9.31 -11.39
CA LEU A 204 10.77 -8.63 -10.42
C LEU A 204 11.11 -9.03 -8.97
N ARG A 205 11.33 -10.32 -8.70
CA ARG A 205 11.74 -10.81 -7.37
C ARG A 205 13.09 -10.22 -6.92
N ALA A 206 14.05 -10.13 -7.83
CA ALA A 206 15.34 -9.51 -7.56
C ALA A 206 15.20 -8.00 -7.29
N ALA A 207 14.40 -7.29 -8.09
CA ALA A 207 14.10 -5.88 -7.85
C ALA A 207 13.37 -5.66 -6.52
N ALA A 208 12.43 -6.54 -6.14
CA ALA A 208 11.72 -6.45 -4.87
C ALA A 208 12.69 -6.54 -3.68
N ARG A 209 13.65 -7.47 -3.71
CA ARG A 209 14.73 -7.54 -2.71
C ARG A 209 15.59 -6.27 -2.68
N ALA A 210 16.04 -5.82 -3.85
CA ALA A 210 16.91 -4.65 -3.96
C ALA A 210 16.21 -3.35 -3.52
N SER A 211 14.88 -3.27 -3.69
CA SER A 211 14.08 -2.10 -3.34
C SER A 211 13.84 -1.95 -1.83
N GLU A 212 14.05 -2.99 -1.05
CA GLU A 212 13.76 -2.97 0.39
C GLU A 212 14.59 -1.92 1.16
N GLY A 213 15.85 -1.74 0.75
CA GLY A 213 16.75 -0.77 1.36
C GLY A 213 16.58 0.66 0.83
N LEU A 214 15.65 0.89 -0.09
CA LEU A 214 15.39 2.22 -0.63
C LEU A 214 14.38 2.96 0.26
N ASP A 215 14.49 4.30 0.32
CA ASP A 215 13.60 5.18 1.10
C ASP A 215 12.22 5.32 0.44
N THR A 216 11.59 4.20 0.15
CA THR A 216 10.27 4.07 -0.48
C THR A 216 9.35 3.19 0.36
N THR A 217 9.73 2.95 1.62
CA THR A 217 9.00 2.12 2.55
C THR A 217 7.64 2.78 2.84
N ILE A 218 6.59 1.99 2.72
CA ILE A 218 5.27 2.30 3.26
C ILE A 218 5.43 2.20 4.79
N PRO A 219 4.89 3.14 5.58
CA PRO A 219 5.08 3.04 7.01
C PRO A 219 4.58 1.69 7.52
N ALA A 220 5.44 1.01 8.27
CA ALA A 220 5.11 -0.30 8.81
C ALA A 220 3.86 -0.19 9.69
N ALA A 221 2.97 -1.16 9.56
CA ALA A 221 1.89 -1.36 10.50
C ALA A 221 2.33 -2.35 11.58
N ARG A 222 2.01 -2.08 12.85
CA ARG A 222 2.27 -3.00 13.95
C ARG A 222 1.05 -3.18 14.83
N TRP A 223 0.91 -4.39 15.35
CA TRP A 223 -0.07 -4.74 16.37
C TRP A 223 0.32 -4.12 17.71
N LEU A 224 -0.66 -3.60 18.45
CA LEU A 224 -0.48 -2.98 19.77
C LEU A 224 -1.03 -3.81 20.90
N ARG A 225 -2.31 -4.21 20.77
CA ARG A 225 -3.07 -4.83 21.85
C ARG A 225 -4.30 -5.56 21.34
N ASP A 226 -4.79 -6.49 22.14
CA ASP A 226 -6.06 -7.17 21.89
C ASP A 226 -7.23 -6.21 22.17
N GLY A 227 -8.12 -6.05 21.18
CA GLY A 227 -9.35 -5.26 21.28
C GLY A 227 -9.17 -3.74 21.46
N ASP A 228 -10.24 -3.00 21.21
CA ASP A 228 -10.37 -1.62 21.71
C ASP A 228 -11.04 -1.69 23.10
N LYS A 229 -10.47 -1.01 24.08
CA LYS A 229 -10.94 -1.02 25.47
C LYS A 229 -11.83 0.18 25.75
#